data_AF-A0A420CHE9-F1
#
_entry.id   AF-A0A420CHE9-F1
#
_cell.length_a   1.000
_cell.length_b   1.000
_cell.length_c   1.000
_cell.angle_alpha   90.00
_cell.angle_beta   90.00
_cell.angle_gamma   90.00
#
_symmetry.space_group_name_H-M   'P 1'
#
loop_
_entity.id
_entity.type
_entity.pdbx_description
1 polymer ?
#
loop_
_entity_poly.entity_id
_entity_poly.type
_entity_poly.pdbx_seq_one_letter_code
_entity_poly.pdbx_strand_id
1 'polypeptide(L)'
;MKKIIGIFFCLVTSCTMSGQNISVIEKKLNRSFQRIQYWYDTSRKNILTEDSLYAANRKFEKLLHHYTSSNPQTLKHDFKSLTKNGLSISSSEDGKFRIYSWNTLTGGTMRFYRSVFQYESGKKVQSETLKSDMEQNAESNYYQINDIVSQNKKYYLAQNISVYSTALYYYRVKVFSIDNGKLNSNAKLIKTASGIQNELSYELDFTASSNTSNSIKTKTFENLDIQYDPKKKIISIPLILDDSKITEKKIRYQFKGKYFEKI
;
A
#
# COMPACT_ATOMS: atom_id res chain seq x y z
N MET A 1 32.20 27.74 -59.49
CA MET A 1 30.88 27.50 -58.86
C MET A 1 31.09 26.72 -57.56
N LYS A 2 31.04 27.40 -56.40
CA LYS A 2 31.19 26.76 -55.08
C LYS A 2 29.79 26.56 -54.48
N LYS A 3 29.38 25.32 -54.24
CA LYS A 3 28.15 25.00 -53.47
C LYS A 3 28.55 24.79 -52.01
N ILE A 4 28.10 25.68 -51.13
CA ILE A 4 28.19 25.54 -49.69
C ILE A 4 26.94 24.77 -49.26
N ILE A 5 27.12 23.54 -48.76
CA ILE A 5 26.06 22.74 -48.12
C ILE A 5 26.07 23.12 -46.64
N GLY A 6 25.05 23.86 -46.21
CA GLY A 6 24.82 24.17 -44.79
C GLY A 6 24.14 22.98 -44.11
N ILE A 7 24.82 22.38 -43.13
CA ILE A 7 24.22 21.40 -42.21
C ILE A 7 23.51 22.19 -41.11
N PHE A 8 22.18 22.09 -41.08
CA PHE A 8 21.36 22.66 -40.03
C PHE A 8 21.27 21.66 -38.87
N PHE A 9 22.02 21.93 -37.80
CA PHE A 9 22.03 21.11 -36.58
C PHE A 9 20.92 21.60 -35.64
N CYS A 10 19.72 21.01 -35.74
CA CYS A 10 18.63 21.25 -34.79
C CYS A 10 18.90 20.47 -33.48
N LEU A 11 19.45 21.17 -32.49
CA LEU A 11 19.48 20.71 -31.10
C LEU A 11 18.06 20.74 -30.51
N VAL A 12 17.43 19.58 -30.41
CA VAL A 12 16.15 19.40 -29.71
C VAL A 12 16.43 19.32 -28.21
N THR A 13 16.47 20.45 -27.53
CA THR A 13 16.48 20.53 -26.05
C THR A 13 15.06 20.33 -25.51
N SER A 14 14.56 19.10 -25.55
CA SER A 14 13.31 18.73 -24.87
C SER A 14 13.62 18.00 -23.57
N CYS A 15 14.07 18.70 -22.53
CA CYS A 15 14.13 18.15 -21.17
C CYS A 15 14.13 19.28 -20.15
N THR A 16 13.11 19.32 -19.27
CA THR A 16 13.14 19.69 -17.82
C THR A 16 11.85 20.34 -17.27
N MET A 17 10.77 20.55 -18.04
CA MET A 17 9.54 21.14 -17.47
C MET A 17 8.78 20.23 -16.49
N SER A 18 8.95 18.91 -16.55
CA SER A 18 8.24 17.97 -15.66
C SER A 18 8.82 17.96 -14.22
N GLY A 19 10.14 18.14 -14.07
CA GLY A 19 10.83 18.07 -12.78
C GLY A 19 10.53 19.26 -11.85
N GLN A 20 10.37 20.47 -12.40
CA GLN A 20 9.99 21.64 -11.62
C GLN A 20 8.55 21.51 -11.07
N ASN A 21 7.65 20.91 -11.84
CA ASN A 21 6.26 20.72 -11.45
C ASN A 21 6.11 19.68 -10.31
N ILE A 22 6.79 18.53 -10.41
CA ILE A 22 6.67 17.47 -9.40
C ILE A 22 7.19 17.89 -8.02
N SER A 23 8.26 18.71 -7.95
CA SER A 23 8.76 19.25 -6.68
C SER A 23 7.74 20.18 -6.01
N VAL A 24 7.02 20.99 -6.79
CA VAL A 24 5.95 21.86 -6.27
C VAL A 24 4.77 21.03 -5.78
N ILE A 25 4.39 19.97 -6.51
CA ILE A 25 3.35 19.01 -6.08
C ILE A 25 3.73 18.38 -4.74
N GLU A 26 4.95 17.85 -4.62
CA GLU A 26 5.43 17.23 -3.40
C GLU A 26 5.40 18.21 -2.21
N LYS A 27 5.86 19.44 -2.39
CA LYS A 27 5.79 20.48 -1.33
C LYS A 27 4.35 20.74 -0.88
N LYS A 28 3.39 20.82 -1.81
CA LYS A 28 1.97 21.04 -1.50
C LYS A 28 1.36 19.86 -0.76
N LEU A 29 1.61 18.64 -1.24
CA LEU A 29 1.16 17.41 -0.58
C LEU A 29 1.75 17.30 0.82
N ASN A 30 3.05 17.51 0.97
CA ASN A 30 3.74 17.39 2.25
C ASN A 30 3.21 18.41 3.27
N ARG A 31 3.00 19.67 2.84
CA ARG A 31 2.36 20.68 3.69
C ARG A 31 0.97 20.26 4.14
N SER A 32 0.16 19.68 3.24
CA SER A 32 -1.18 19.18 3.61
C SER A 32 -1.10 17.97 4.55
N PHE A 33 -0.15 17.07 4.35
CA PHE A 33 0.03 15.88 5.16
C PHE A 33 0.45 16.22 6.60
N GLN A 34 1.40 17.15 6.76
CA GLN A 34 1.83 17.64 8.08
C GLN A 34 0.72 18.33 8.88
N ARG A 35 -0.35 18.80 8.23
CA ARG A 35 -1.52 19.35 8.94
C ARG A 35 -2.27 18.28 9.72
N ILE A 36 -2.20 17.00 9.32
CA ILE A 36 -2.79 15.89 10.06
C ILE A 36 -2.13 15.80 11.43
N GLN A 37 -0.79 15.71 11.47
CA GLN A 37 -0.03 15.69 12.73
C GLN A 37 -0.28 16.93 13.59
N TYR A 38 -0.28 18.13 12.99
CA TYR A 38 -0.57 19.37 13.71
C TYR A 38 -1.93 19.33 14.42
N TRP A 39 -2.97 18.88 13.73
CA TRP A 39 -4.31 18.82 14.31
C TRP A 39 -4.46 17.70 15.33
N TYR A 40 -3.78 16.57 15.14
CA TYR A 40 -3.70 15.52 16.15
C TYR A 40 -3.05 16.03 17.45
N ASP A 41 -1.94 16.76 17.36
CA ASP A 41 -1.29 17.33 18.54
C ASP A 41 -2.14 18.41 19.23
N THR A 42 -2.96 19.12 18.45
CA THR A 42 -3.90 20.12 18.95
C THR A 42 -5.11 19.47 19.63
N SER A 43 -5.69 18.42 19.03
CA SER A 43 -6.88 17.74 19.56
C SER A 43 -6.61 17.06 20.89
N ARG A 44 -5.39 16.55 21.12
CA ARG A 44 -4.95 16.04 22.43
C ARG A 44 -4.98 17.09 23.55
N LYS A 45 -4.92 18.38 23.22
CA LYS A 45 -5.00 19.50 24.17
C LYS A 45 -6.39 20.13 24.23
N ASN A 46 -7.15 20.05 23.14
CA ASN A 46 -8.50 20.60 23.03
C ASN A 46 -9.37 19.71 22.14
N ILE A 47 -10.23 18.91 22.78
CA ILE A 47 -11.09 17.92 22.10
C ILE A 47 -12.05 18.56 21.10
N LEU A 48 -12.44 19.82 21.27
CA LEU A 48 -13.31 20.56 20.34
C LEU A 48 -12.67 20.77 18.95
N THR A 49 -11.40 20.42 18.78
CA THR A 49 -10.67 20.53 17.51
C THR A 49 -10.57 19.22 16.74
N GLU A 50 -11.18 18.13 17.23
CA GLU A 50 -11.17 16.82 16.57
C GLU A 50 -11.70 16.86 15.13
N ASP A 51 -12.77 17.62 14.87
CA ASP A 51 -13.31 17.85 13.53
C ASP A 51 -12.26 18.40 12.54
N SER A 52 -11.28 19.15 13.05
CA SER A 52 -10.19 19.69 12.24
C SER A 52 -9.18 18.62 11.80
N LEU A 53 -8.97 17.58 12.61
CA LEU A 53 -8.14 16.42 12.24
C LEU A 53 -8.82 15.62 11.12
N TYR A 54 -10.12 15.38 11.25
CA TYR A 54 -10.94 14.76 10.19
C TYR A 54 -10.91 15.58 8.90
N ALA A 55 -11.10 16.90 9.00
CA ALA A 55 -11.04 17.80 7.85
C ALA A 55 -9.66 17.80 7.18
N ALA A 56 -8.57 17.72 7.95
CA ALA A 56 -7.22 17.64 7.42
C ALA A 56 -6.95 16.34 6.65
N ASN A 57 -7.41 15.20 7.17
CA ASN A 57 -7.35 13.93 6.45
C ASN A 57 -8.12 13.98 5.12
N ARG A 58 -9.37 14.46 5.15
CA ARG A 58 -10.18 14.60 3.92
C ARG A 58 -9.53 15.53 2.91
N LYS A 59 -8.91 16.62 3.37
CA LYS A 59 -8.20 17.57 2.50
C LYS A 59 -6.96 16.93 1.88
N PHE A 60 -6.16 16.22 2.66
CA PHE A 60 -4.98 15.54 2.16
C PHE A 60 -5.33 14.48 1.12
N GLU A 61 -6.31 13.62 1.40
CA GLU A 61 -6.77 12.59 0.47
C GLU A 61 -7.23 13.18 -0.86
N LYS A 62 -8.10 14.19 -0.84
CA LYS A 62 -8.58 14.87 -2.05
C LYS A 62 -7.41 15.45 -2.85
N LEU A 63 -6.43 16.04 -2.17
CA LEU A 63 -5.27 16.64 -2.83
C LEU A 63 -4.35 15.57 -3.43
N LEU A 64 -4.12 14.47 -2.72
CA LEU A 64 -3.34 13.33 -3.19
C LEU A 64 -4.01 12.70 -4.40
N HIS A 65 -5.29 12.35 -4.30
CA HIS A 65 -6.07 11.79 -5.41
C HIS A 65 -6.07 12.70 -6.64
N HIS A 66 -6.24 14.02 -6.45
CA HIS A 66 -6.18 14.98 -7.54
C HIS A 66 -4.83 14.94 -8.26
N TYR A 67 -3.72 15.02 -7.52
CA TYR A 67 -2.39 15.03 -8.13
C TYR A 67 -2.02 13.69 -8.75
N THR A 68 -2.35 12.57 -8.13
CA THR A 68 -2.07 11.24 -8.70
C THR A 68 -2.92 10.95 -9.93
N SER A 69 -4.13 11.52 -10.03
CA SER A 69 -4.99 11.41 -11.21
C SER A 69 -4.54 12.29 -12.39
N SER A 70 -3.96 13.45 -12.11
CA SER A 70 -3.65 14.48 -13.13
C SER A 70 -2.19 14.51 -13.56
N ASN A 71 -1.29 13.88 -12.80
CA ASN A 71 0.16 13.95 -13.03
C ASN A 71 0.78 12.55 -13.10
N PRO A 72 0.93 11.96 -14.30
CA PRO A 72 1.45 10.60 -14.48
C PRO A 72 2.82 10.34 -13.83
N GLN A 73 3.70 11.35 -13.77
CA GLN A 73 5.02 11.21 -13.14
C GLN A 73 4.95 10.84 -11.65
N THR A 74 3.83 11.10 -10.98
CA THR A 74 3.63 10.73 -9.57
C THR A 74 3.64 9.21 -9.36
N LEU A 75 3.30 8.41 -10.37
CA LEU A 75 3.34 6.94 -10.31
C LEU A 75 4.74 6.37 -10.08
N LYS A 76 5.79 7.13 -10.39
CA LYS A 76 7.19 6.69 -10.25
C LYS A 76 8.03 7.58 -9.34
N HIS A 77 7.53 8.74 -8.94
CA HIS A 77 8.28 9.69 -8.10
C HIS A 77 8.44 9.21 -6.65
N ASP A 78 9.61 9.40 -6.04
CA ASP A 78 9.91 8.83 -4.71
C ASP A 78 9.22 9.52 -3.53
N PHE A 79 8.80 10.79 -3.70
CA PHE A 79 8.14 11.58 -2.66
C PHE A 79 8.85 11.53 -1.28
N LYS A 80 10.18 11.75 -1.27
CA LYS A 80 11.04 11.61 -0.08
C LYS A 80 10.56 12.40 1.15
N SER A 81 9.95 13.57 0.94
CA SER A 81 9.44 14.37 2.06
C SER A 81 8.17 13.78 2.69
N LEU A 82 7.29 13.18 1.89
CA LEU A 82 6.08 12.52 2.38
C LEU A 82 6.41 11.22 3.11
N THR A 83 7.30 10.40 2.55
CA THR A 83 7.74 9.14 3.18
C THR A 83 8.45 9.40 4.50
N LYS A 84 9.33 10.42 4.55
CA LYS A 84 9.95 10.88 5.80
C LYS A 84 8.93 11.26 6.88
N ASN A 85 7.76 11.78 6.50
CA ASN A 85 6.71 12.18 7.43
C ASN A 85 5.69 11.06 7.70
N GLY A 86 5.91 9.84 7.21
CA GLY A 86 5.08 8.67 7.54
C GLY A 86 4.03 8.27 6.50
N LEU A 87 4.06 8.83 5.28
CA LEU A 87 3.26 8.28 4.17
C LEU A 87 3.92 6.98 3.66
N SER A 88 3.22 5.87 3.75
CA SER A 88 3.65 4.61 3.13
C SER A 88 3.40 4.67 1.63
N ILE A 89 4.42 4.38 0.82
CA ILE A 89 4.30 4.32 -0.65
C ILE A 89 4.83 2.97 -1.11
N SER A 90 3.93 2.12 -1.60
CA SER A 90 4.26 0.79 -2.10
C SER A 90 4.04 0.75 -3.61
N SER A 91 5.04 0.32 -4.38
CA SER A 91 4.98 0.24 -5.85
C SER A 91 5.19 -1.18 -6.34
N SER A 92 4.51 -1.56 -7.43
CA SER A 92 4.77 -2.80 -8.17
C SER A 92 6.14 -2.78 -8.83
N GLU A 93 6.68 -3.97 -9.11
CA GLU A 93 8.00 -4.13 -9.74
C GLU A 93 8.02 -3.55 -11.17
N ASP A 94 6.91 -3.70 -11.90
CA ASP A 94 6.73 -3.11 -13.22
C ASP A 94 6.47 -1.59 -13.22
N GLY A 95 6.30 -0.98 -12.04
CA GLY A 95 6.01 0.43 -11.87
C GLY A 95 4.66 0.89 -12.43
N LYS A 96 3.72 -0.04 -12.64
CA LYS A 96 2.38 0.22 -13.19
C LYS A 96 1.29 0.32 -12.13
N PHE A 97 1.56 -0.07 -10.89
CA PHE A 97 0.61 0.01 -9.79
C PHE A 97 1.31 0.54 -8.53
N ARG A 98 0.65 1.46 -7.84
CA ARG A 98 1.17 2.09 -6.62
C ARG A 98 0.04 2.35 -5.64
N ILE A 99 0.31 2.12 -4.36
CA ILE A 99 -0.61 2.40 -3.27
C ILE A 99 0.08 3.37 -2.31
N TYR A 100 -0.61 4.45 -1.98
CA TYR A 100 -0.23 5.41 -0.95
C TYR A 100 -1.13 5.14 0.26
N SER A 101 -0.56 4.90 1.45
CA SER A 101 -1.33 4.65 2.67
C SER A 101 -0.81 5.49 3.84
N TRP A 102 -1.69 5.98 4.69
CA TRP A 102 -1.31 6.72 5.91
C TRP A 102 -2.25 6.42 7.07
N ASN A 103 -1.73 6.56 8.28
CA ASN A 103 -2.52 6.55 9.51
C ASN A 103 -3.25 7.90 9.64
N THR A 104 -4.56 7.89 9.83
CA THR A 104 -5.36 9.13 9.95
C THR A 104 -5.14 9.84 11.27
N LEU A 105 -4.58 9.15 12.26
CA LEU A 105 -4.41 9.58 13.65
C LEU A 105 -5.74 9.89 14.37
N THR A 106 -6.87 9.50 13.79
CA THR A 106 -8.19 9.67 14.42
C THR A 106 -8.53 8.54 15.39
N GLY A 107 -7.81 7.42 15.31
CA GLY A 107 -7.90 6.32 16.27
C GLY A 107 -6.90 6.44 17.42
N GLY A 108 -7.17 5.75 18.52
CA GLY A 108 -6.27 5.60 19.66
C GLY A 108 -5.24 4.49 19.44
N THR A 109 -5.33 3.43 20.24
CA THR A 109 -4.51 2.22 20.08
C THR A 109 -4.90 1.45 18.82
N MET A 110 -6.20 1.41 18.49
CA MET A 110 -6.70 1.07 17.16
C MET A 110 -6.24 2.14 16.16
N ARG A 111 -5.62 1.72 15.06
CA ARG A 111 -5.15 2.64 14.02
C ARG A 111 -6.08 2.57 12.82
N PHE A 112 -6.52 3.74 12.38
CA PHE A 112 -7.31 3.88 11.17
C PHE A 112 -6.42 4.36 10.03
N TYR A 113 -6.57 3.73 8.87
CA TYR A 113 -5.80 4.07 7.68
C TYR A 113 -6.70 4.48 6.53
N ARG A 114 -6.12 5.22 5.59
CA ARG A 114 -6.70 5.58 4.30
C ARG A 114 -5.66 5.36 3.21
N SER A 115 -6.12 5.11 1.99
CA SER A 115 -5.24 4.88 0.85
C SER A 115 -5.73 5.51 -0.45
N VAL A 116 -4.77 5.82 -1.33
CA VAL A 116 -5.01 6.15 -2.74
C VAL A 116 -4.33 5.09 -3.58
N PHE A 117 -5.07 4.54 -4.54
CA PHE A 117 -4.59 3.52 -5.48
C PHE A 117 -4.35 4.20 -6.82
N GLN A 118 -3.14 4.09 -7.35
CA GLN A 118 -2.76 4.68 -8.64
C GLN A 118 -2.25 3.61 -9.57
N TYR A 119 -2.71 3.62 -10.83
CA TYR A 119 -2.36 2.58 -11.78
C TYR A 119 -2.32 3.06 -13.22
N GLU A 120 -1.53 2.37 -14.04
CA GLU A 120 -1.47 2.56 -15.49
C GLU A 120 -2.63 1.85 -16.17
N SER A 121 -3.39 2.59 -16.98
CA SER A 121 -4.51 2.13 -17.79
C SER A 121 -4.25 2.51 -19.25
N GLY A 122 -3.59 1.61 -19.97
CA GLY A 122 -3.09 1.87 -21.32
C GLY A 122 -2.05 3.00 -21.33
N LYS A 123 -2.34 4.10 -22.04
CA LYS A 123 -1.45 5.28 -22.11
C LYS A 123 -1.77 6.33 -21.03
N LYS A 124 -2.73 6.07 -20.15
CA LYS A 124 -3.17 7.00 -19.10
C LYS A 124 -2.82 6.44 -17.73
N VAL A 125 -2.68 7.32 -16.75
CA VAL A 125 -2.61 6.96 -15.33
C VAL A 125 -3.94 7.33 -14.69
N GLN A 126 -4.47 6.45 -13.86
CA GLN A 126 -5.70 6.64 -13.11
C GLN A 126 -5.42 6.59 -11.62
N SER A 127 -6.31 7.18 -10.82
CA SER A 127 -6.29 6.99 -9.38
C SER A 127 -7.69 6.85 -8.81
N GLU A 128 -7.79 6.03 -7.79
CA GLU A 128 -9.03 5.70 -7.10
C GLU A 128 -8.81 5.72 -5.58
N THR A 129 -9.86 6.11 -4.86
CA THR A 129 -9.98 5.90 -3.41
C THR A 129 -11.07 4.86 -3.18
N LEU A 130 -10.97 4.09 -2.10
CA LEU A 130 -12.07 3.22 -1.71
C LEU A 130 -13.16 4.04 -1.04
N LYS A 131 -14.41 3.61 -1.22
CA LYS A 131 -15.53 4.09 -0.41
C LYS A 131 -15.38 3.48 0.97
N SER A 132 -14.82 4.24 1.89
CA SER A 132 -14.63 3.87 3.28
C SER A 132 -14.90 5.11 4.13
N ASP A 133 -15.55 4.91 5.26
CA ASP A 133 -15.53 5.91 6.33
C ASP A 133 -14.23 5.72 7.14
N MET A 134 -13.77 6.78 7.81
CA MET A 134 -12.46 6.80 8.47
C MET A 134 -12.40 5.97 9.76
N GLU A 135 -13.51 5.34 10.19
CA GLU A 135 -13.59 4.67 11.48
C GLU A 135 -14.20 3.26 11.39
N GLN A 136 -15.46 3.14 10.98
CA GLN A 136 -16.19 1.86 10.88
C GLN A 136 -15.66 0.97 9.75
N ASN A 137 -15.22 1.59 8.65
CA ASN A 137 -14.66 0.92 7.47
C ASN A 137 -13.24 1.41 7.20
N ALA A 138 -12.45 1.60 8.26
CA ALA A 138 -11.06 2.01 8.11
C ALA A 138 -10.27 1.02 7.23
N GLU A 139 -9.39 1.57 6.40
CA GLU A 139 -8.55 0.77 5.51
C GLU A 139 -7.34 0.19 6.26
N SER A 140 -6.47 -0.50 5.53
CA SER A 140 -5.22 -1.09 6.03
C SER A 140 -4.01 -0.29 5.52
N ASN A 141 -2.88 -0.39 6.22
CA ASN A 141 -1.62 0.16 5.72
C ASN A 141 -0.97 -0.82 4.74
N TYR A 142 -0.81 -0.43 3.47
CA TYR A 142 -0.11 -1.23 2.47
C TYR A 142 1.39 -0.91 2.47
N TYR A 143 2.23 -1.94 2.64
CA TYR A 143 3.68 -1.77 2.83
C TYR A 143 4.55 -2.53 1.82
N GLN A 144 3.98 -3.42 1.00
CA GLN A 144 4.73 -4.11 -0.05
C GLN A 144 3.80 -4.53 -1.19
N ILE A 145 4.29 -4.47 -2.43
CA ILE A 145 3.62 -5.01 -3.61
C ILE A 145 4.64 -5.89 -4.35
N ASN A 146 4.23 -7.10 -4.74
CA ASN A 146 5.03 -8.00 -5.56
C ASN A 146 4.27 -8.42 -6.81
N ASP A 147 4.98 -8.65 -7.90
CA ASP A 147 4.38 -8.96 -9.19
C ASP A 147 4.28 -10.47 -9.42
N ILE A 148 3.15 -10.92 -9.98
CA ILE A 148 2.98 -12.29 -10.47
C ILE A 148 2.37 -12.28 -11.86
N VAL A 149 2.96 -13.06 -12.76
CA VAL A 149 2.34 -13.36 -14.06
C VAL A 149 1.78 -14.77 -14.02
N SER A 150 0.49 -14.89 -14.28
CA SER A 150 -0.24 -16.16 -14.42
C SER A 150 -1.03 -16.12 -15.71
N GLN A 151 -0.83 -17.10 -16.59
CA GLN A 151 -1.56 -17.23 -17.86
C GLN A 151 -1.57 -15.92 -18.67
N ASN A 152 -0.41 -15.29 -18.85
CA ASN A 152 -0.22 -14.01 -19.54
C ASN A 152 -0.93 -12.79 -18.91
N LYS A 153 -1.53 -12.95 -17.73
CA LYS A 153 -2.13 -11.87 -16.96
C LYS A 153 -1.24 -11.50 -15.77
N LYS A 154 -1.08 -10.19 -15.55
CA LYS A 154 -0.36 -9.64 -14.41
C LYS A 154 -1.29 -9.49 -13.21
N TYR A 155 -0.76 -9.88 -12.06
CA TYR A 155 -1.36 -9.76 -10.75
C TYR A 155 -0.37 -9.09 -9.80
N TYR A 156 -0.91 -8.36 -8.83
CA TYR A 156 -0.15 -7.62 -7.83
C TYR A 156 -0.54 -8.15 -6.45
N LEU A 157 0.44 -8.68 -5.71
CA LEU A 157 0.29 -9.17 -4.35
C LEU A 157 0.62 -8.03 -3.38
N ALA A 158 -0.40 -7.35 -2.87
CA ALA A 158 -0.23 -6.23 -1.96
C ALA A 158 -0.38 -6.69 -0.50
N GLN A 159 0.71 -6.58 0.26
CA GLN A 159 0.72 -6.90 1.68
C GLN A 159 0.27 -5.69 2.49
N ASN A 160 -0.61 -5.93 3.46
CA ASN A 160 -1.14 -4.89 4.33
C ASN A 160 -1.39 -5.39 5.75
N ILE A 161 -1.53 -4.42 6.66
CA ILE A 161 -1.82 -4.63 8.06
C ILE A 161 -2.95 -3.71 8.52
N SER A 162 -3.87 -4.25 9.32
CA SER A 162 -4.79 -3.49 10.16
C SER A 162 -4.39 -3.65 11.63
N VAL A 163 -4.47 -2.57 12.39
CA VAL A 163 -4.09 -2.54 13.81
C VAL A 163 -5.33 -2.23 14.63
N TYR A 164 -5.84 -3.24 15.34
CA TYR A 164 -7.06 -3.13 16.14
C TYR A 164 -6.78 -2.70 17.57
N SER A 165 -5.57 -2.96 18.08
CA SER A 165 -5.08 -2.43 19.35
C SER A 165 -3.55 -2.53 19.40
N THR A 166 -2.95 -2.26 20.56
CA THR A 166 -1.52 -2.55 20.81
C THR A 166 -1.20 -4.05 20.87
N ALA A 167 -2.21 -4.91 20.89
CA ALA A 167 -2.07 -6.35 21.06
C ALA A 167 -2.90 -7.17 20.04
N LEU A 168 -3.57 -6.51 19.09
CA LEU A 168 -4.43 -7.16 18.11
C LEU A 168 -4.14 -6.63 16.71
N TYR A 169 -3.66 -7.50 15.84
CA TYR A 169 -3.19 -7.17 14.50
C TYR A 169 -3.77 -8.11 13.47
N TYR A 170 -4.03 -7.61 12.28
CA TYR A 170 -4.57 -8.41 11.18
C TYR A 170 -3.74 -8.19 9.93
N TYR A 171 -3.09 -9.26 9.48
CA TYR A 171 -2.21 -9.25 8.32
C TYR A 171 -2.94 -9.83 7.12
N ARG A 172 -2.72 -9.23 5.94
CA ARG A 172 -3.35 -9.70 4.70
C ARG A 172 -2.41 -9.55 3.50
N VAL A 173 -2.38 -10.56 2.64
CA VAL A 173 -1.98 -10.42 1.23
C VAL A 173 -3.26 -10.29 0.42
N LYS A 174 -3.45 -9.16 -0.26
CA LYS A 174 -4.57 -8.95 -1.17
C LYS A 174 -4.08 -8.95 -2.62
N VAL A 175 -4.82 -9.64 -3.49
CA VAL A 175 -4.49 -9.78 -4.91
C VAL A 175 -5.26 -8.74 -5.70
N PHE A 176 -4.53 -7.96 -6.49
CA PHE A 176 -5.08 -7.02 -7.47
C PHE A 176 -4.71 -7.44 -8.89
N SER A 177 -5.48 -7.00 -9.86
CA SER A 177 -5.07 -6.95 -11.27
C SER A 177 -5.57 -5.66 -11.91
N ILE A 178 -5.07 -5.34 -13.10
CA ILE A 178 -5.61 -4.26 -13.93
C ILE A 178 -6.27 -4.92 -15.13
N ASP A 179 -7.60 -4.85 -15.20
CA ASP A 179 -8.42 -5.53 -16.18
C ASP A 179 -9.20 -4.51 -17.01
N ASN A 180 -9.08 -4.58 -18.34
CA ASN A 180 -9.74 -3.65 -19.26
C ASN A 180 -9.57 -2.17 -18.85
N GLY A 181 -8.36 -1.85 -18.37
CA GLY A 181 -8.01 -0.51 -17.92
C GLY A 181 -8.65 -0.08 -16.59
N LYS A 182 -9.12 -1.00 -15.75
CA LYS A 182 -9.65 -0.73 -14.41
C LYS A 182 -8.93 -1.56 -13.36
N LEU A 183 -8.79 -1.02 -12.15
CA LEU A 183 -8.29 -1.79 -11.02
C LEU A 183 -9.33 -2.83 -10.59
N ASN A 184 -8.91 -4.08 -10.50
CA ASN A 184 -9.70 -5.19 -9.99
C ASN A 184 -9.13 -5.63 -8.63
N SER A 185 -9.81 -5.25 -7.55
CA SER A 185 -9.47 -5.61 -6.17
C SER A 185 -9.99 -6.99 -5.72
N ASN A 186 -10.70 -7.70 -6.62
CA ASN A 186 -11.26 -9.03 -6.41
C ASN A 186 -10.56 -10.09 -7.28
N ALA A 187 -9.36 -9.78 -7.79
CA ALA A 187 -8.58 -10.70 -8.59
C ALA A 187 -8.23 -11.95 -7.78
N LYS A 188 -8.50 -13.14 -8.31
CA LYS A 188 -8.31 -14.41 -7.60
C LYS A 188 -7.04 -15.11 -8.08
N LEU A 189 -6.16 -15.49 -7.16
CA LEU A 189 -4.89 -16.15 -7.49
C LEU A 189 -4.43 -17.19 -6.47
N ILE A 190 -5.14 -17.33 -5.33
CA ILE A 190 -4.68 -18.17 -4.23
C ILE A 190 -5.67 -19.30 -4.02
N LYS A 191 -5.23 -20.54 -4.20
CA LYS A 191 -6.05 -21.73 -4.02
C LYS A 191 -5.94 -22.22 -2.59
N THR A 192 -7.07 -22.23 -1.89
CA THR A 192 -7.24 -22.77 -0.55
C THR A 192 -8.22 -23.95 -0.58
N ALA A 193 -8.44 -24.59 0.57
CA ALA A 193 -9.45 -25.64 0.69
C ALA A 193 -10.87 -25.15 0.39
N SER A 194 -11.16 -23.87 0.64
CA SER A 194 -12.46 -23.23 0.37
C SER A 194 -12.59 -22.68 -1.06
N GLY A 195 -11.62 -22.92 -1.93
CA GLY A 195 -11.62 -22.49 -3.32
C GLY A 195 -10.55 -21.45 -3.65
N ILE A 196 -10.74 -20.72 -4.75
CA ILE A 196 -9.77 -19.72 -5.21
C ILE A 196 -10.15 -18.35 -4.63
N GLN A 197 -9.25 -17.82 -3.81
CA GLN A 197 -9.40 -16.59 -3.06
C GLN A 197 -8.61 -15.45 -3.69
N ASN A 198 -9.05 -14.22 -3.39
CA ASN A 198 -8.36 -12.97 -3.71
C ASN A 198 -7.48 -12.47 -2.55
N GLU A 199 -7.47 -13.15 -1.42
CA GLU A 199 -6.63 -12.81 -0.29
C GLU A 199 -6.26 -14.02 0.59
N LEU A 200 -5.18 -13.86 1.33
CA LEU A 200 -4.83 -14.67 2.50
C LEU A 200 -4.67 -13.73 3.68
N SER A 201 -5.13 -14.13 4.85
CA SER A 201 -5.03 -13.33 6.06
C SER A 201 -4.97 -14.17 7.32
N TYR A 202 -4.50 -13.54 8.39
CA TYR A 202 -4.51 -14.10 9.74
C TYR A 202 -4.51 -12.96 10.76
N GLU A 203 -5.00 -13.28 11.95
CA GLU A 203 -4.97 -12.40 13.11
C GLU A 203 -3.85 -12.82 14.06
N LEU A 204 -3.27 -11.84 14.74
CA LEU A 204 -2.38 -12.03 15.88
C LEU A 204 -3.03 -11.37 17.09
N ASP A 205 -3.50 -12.20 18.02
CA ASP A 205 -4.07 -11.75 19.30
C ASP A 205 -3.11 -12.08 20.43
N PHE A 206 -2.35 -11.08 20.89
CA PHE A 206 -1.43 -11.22 22.01
C PHE A 206 -2.13 -11.23 23.38
N THR A 207 -3.44 -10.96 23.42
CA THR A 207 -4.24 -10.99 24.66
C THR A 207 -4.81 -12.37 24.97
N ALA A 208 -4.84 -13.27 23.98
CA ALA A 208 -5.31 -14.64 24.15
C ALA A 208 -4.55 -15.37 25.27
N SER A 209 -5.27 -16.17 26.06
CA SER A 209 -4.71 -16.92 27.20
C SER A 209 -3.55 -17.84 26.79
N SER A 210 -3.62 -18.41 25.59
CA SER A 210 -2.58 -19.25 24.97
C SER A 210 -1.26 -18.52 24.71
N ASN A 211 -1.31 -17.19 24.54
CA ASN A 211 -0.18 -16.30 24.23
C ASN A 211 0.30 -15.48 25.44
N THR A 212 -0.55 -15.27 26.46
CA THR A 212 -0.18 -14.57 27.70
C THR A 212 0.47 -15.49 28.73
N SER A 213 0.10 -16.79 28.74
CA SER A 213 0.65 -17.80 29.66
C SER A 213 1.98 -18.40 29.21
N ASN A 214 2.31 -18.29 27.91
CA ASN A 214 3.55 -18.78 27.34
C ASN A 214 4.26 -17.61 26.66
N SER A 215 5.44 -17.23 27.15
CA SER A 215 6.21 -16.15 26.52
C SER A 215 6.56 -16.50 25.08
N ILE A 216 5.96 -15.76 24.14
CA ILE A 216 6.35 -15.80 22.73
C ILE A 216 7.82 -15.41 22.66
N LYS A 217 8.67 -16.28 22.11
CA LYS A 217 10.10 -16.00 22.00
C LYS A 217 10.33 -14.81 21.07
N THR A 218 11.34 -13.97 21.36
CA THR A 218 11.69 -12.79 20.56
C THR A 218 11.90 -13.11 19.07
N LYS A 219 12.50 -14.27 18.74
CA LYS A 219 12.69 -14.75 17.35
C LYS A 219 11.37 -15.00 16.60
N THR A 220 10.29 -15.26 17.33
CA THR A 220 8.97 -15.46 16.76
C THR A 220 8.43 -14.12 16.26
N PHE A 221 8.57 -13.03 17.03
CA PHE A 221 8.10 -11.68 16.68
C PHE A 221 8.64 -11.16 15.34
N GLU A 222 9.94 -11.32 15.08
CA GLU A 222 10.58 -10.90 13.82
C GLU A 222 10.03 -11.65 12.59
N ASN A 223 9.35 -12.76 12.82
CA ASN A 223 8.79 -13.62 11.78
C ASN A 223 7.26 -13.64 11.84
N LEU A 224 6.57 -12.66 12.43
CA LEU A 224 5.11 -12.66 12.47
C LEU A 224 4.46 -11.97 11.28
N ASP A 225 5.21 -11.21 10.49
CA ASP A 225 4.73 -10.60 9.26
C ASP A 225 4.60 -11.63 8.13
N ILE A 226 3.91 -11.23 7.05
CA ILE A 226 3.88 -11.98 5.81
C ILE A 226 5.27 -11.91 5.17
N GLN A 227 5.80 -13.07 4.79
CA GLN A 227 7.05 -13.14 4.04
C GLN A 227 6.78 -13.56 2.60
N TYR A 228 7.47 -12.94 1.66
CA TYR A 228 7.42 -13.32 0.25
C TYR A 228 8.83 -13.55 -0.30
N ASP A 229 9.09 -14.76 -0.80
CA ASP A 229 10.30 -15.09 -1.56
C ASP A 229 10.02 -14.85 -3.05
N PRO A 230 10.58 -13.80 -3.68
CA PRO A 230 10.33 -13.50 -5.09
C PRO A 230 10.96 -14.50 -6.05
N LYS A 231 12.07 -15.16 -5.66
CA LYS A 231 12.76 -16.15 -6.52
C LYS A 231 11.97 -17.45 -6.59
N LYS A 232 11.52 -17.93 -5.43
CA LYS A 232 10.75 -19.18 -5.33
C LYS A 232 9.24 -18.97 -5.48
N LYS A 233 8.79 -17.70 -5.46
CA LYS A 233 7.39 -17.27 -5.46
C LYS A 233 6.61 -17.96 -4.34
N ILE A 234 7.12 -17.83 -3.11
CA ILE A 234 6.52 -18.44 -1.92
C ILE A 234 6.03 -17.35 -0.98
N ILE A 235 4.76 -17.42 -0.62
CA ILE A 235 4.17 -16.67 0.50
C ILE A 235 4.29 -17.55 1.75
N SER A 236 4.84 -17.00 2.84
CA SER A 236 4.89 -17.67 4.15
C SER A 236 4.16 -16.85 5.20
N ILE A 237 3.24 -17.48 5.92
CA ILE A 237 2.48 -16.89 7.02
C ILE A 237 2.65 -17.75 8.29
N PRO A 238 2.60 -17.17 9.51
CA PRO A 238 2.58 -17.98 10.73
C PRO A 238 1.39 -18.95 10.75
N LEU A 239 1.61 -20.12 11.35
CA LEU A 239 0.52 -21.00 11.74
C LEU A 239 -0.05 -20.50 13.08
N ILE A 240 -1.32 -20.10 13.04
CA ILE A 240 -2.13 -19.74 14.21
C ILE A 240 -3.11 -20.90 14.45
N LEU A 241 -3.18 -21.38 15.69
CA LEU A 241 -4.10 -22.45 16.07
C LEU A 241 -5.47 -21.88 16.46
N ASP A 242 -6.47 -22.76 16.58
CA ASP A 242 -7.87 -22.36 16.87
C ASP A 242 -8.03 -21.65 18.22
N ASP A 243 -7.11 -21.86 19.18
CA ASP A 243 -7.05 -21.16 20.47
C ASP A 243 -6.23 -19.85 20.42
N SER A 244 -6.06 -19.28 19.22
CA SER A 244 -5.24 -18.11 18.90
C SER A 244 -3.74 -18.28 19.16
N LYS A 245 -3.27 -19.48 19.49
CA LYS A 245 -1.85 -19.70 19.80
C LYS A 245 -0.97 -19.40 18.61
N ILE A 246 -0.04 -18.48 18.79
CA ILE A 246 0.97 -18.12 17.79
C ILE A 246 2.11 -19.14 17.84
N THR A 247 2.40 -19.81 16.72
CA THR A 247 3.44 -20.84 16.66
C THR A 247 4.68 -20.40 15.88
N GLU A 248 5.81 -21.08 16.09
CA GLU A 248 7.03 -20.91 15.26
C GLU A 248 6.88 -21.55 13.86
N LYS A 249 5.83 -22.36 13.63
CA LYS A 249 5.60 -23.03 12.35
C LYS A 249 5.00 -22.06 11.33
N LYS A 250 5.19 -22.38 10.05
CA LYS A 250 4.71 -21.59 8.91
C LYS A 250 3.77 -22.40 8.05
N ILE A 251 2.73 -21.73 7.54
CA ILE A 251 1.98 -22.17 6.37
C ILE A 251 2.61 -21.51 5.15
N ARG A 252 2.85 -22.28 4.09
CA ARG A 252 3.47 -21.79 2.86
C ARG A 252 2.58 -22.03 1.67
N TYR A 253 2.55 -21.06 0.76
CA TYR A 253 1.89 -21.17 -0.53
C TYR A 253 2.91 -20.85 -1.62
N GLN A 254 3.08 -21.76 -2.58
CA GLN A 254 3.97 -21.56 -3.71
C GLN A 254 3.17 -21.36 -5.00
N PHE A 255 3.59 -20.42 -5.83
CA PHE A 255 3.03 -20.26 -7.16
C PHE A 255 3.39 -21.45 -8.07
N LYS A 256 2.39 -22.19 -8.54
CA LYS A 256 2.53 -23.37 -9.42
C LYS A 256 2.24 -23.09 -10.89
N GLY A 257 2.39 -21.83 -11.32
CA GLY A 257 2.17 -21.40 -12.71
C GLY A 257 0.75 -20.90 -13.00
N LYS A 258 -0.27 -21.40 -12.30
CA LYS A 258 -1.65 -20.90 -12.38
C LYS A 258 -2.10 -20.20 -11.10
N TYR A 259 -1.93 -20.87 -9.95
CA TYR A 259 -2.32 -20.36 -8.63
C TYR A 259 -1.17 -20.50 -7.63
N PHE A 260 -1.25 -19.75 -6.55
CA PHE A 260 -0.57 -20.10 -5.30
C PHE A 260 -1.29 -21.27 -4.66
N GLU A 261 -0.56 -22.35 -4.36
CA GLU A 261 -1.10 -23.55 -3.73
C GLU A 261 -0.30 -23.86 -2.46
N LYS A 262 -0.98 -24.35 -1.43
CA LYS A 262 -0.33 -24.74 -0.17
C LYS A 262 0.69 -25.87 -0.42
N ILE A 263 1.87 -25.78 0.19
CA ILE A 263 2.94 -26.80 0.13
C ILE A 263 3.26 -27.35 1.52
#